data_AF-A0A529HCI9-F1
#
_entry.id   AF-A0A529HCI9-F1
#
_cell.length_a   1.000
_cell.length_b   1.000
_cell.length_c   1.000
_cell.angle_alpha   90.00
_cell.angle_beta   90.00
_cell.angle_gamma   90.00
#
_symmetry.space_group_name_H-M   'P 1'
#
loop_
_entity.id
_entity.type
_entity.pdbx_description
1 polymer ?
#
loop_
_entity_poly.entity_id
_entity_poly.type
_entity_poly.pdbx_seq_one_letter_code
_entity_poly.pdbx_strand_id
1 'polypeptide(L)'
;MNRLIATPITRRGVLGAGFAAAGVLAMPAVLRAQDKSLKVGVYGGYFKKSFDEHVFPEFTKATGIAVESVAEPTGEAWLVQLEQAAKAGQAPADLSMMSQTSTLKGQSTELWTPLD
;
A
#
# COMPACT_ATOMS: atom_id res chain seq x y z
N MET A 1 -9.72 -8.14 -52.87
CA MET A 1 -10.11 -8.21 -51.45
C MET A 1 -9.56 -9.53 -50.90
N ASN A 2 -8.62 -9.69 -49.96
CA ASN A 2 -7.75 -8.82 -49.18
C ASN A 2 -6.45 -9.62 -48.89
N ARG A 3 -5.28 -9.08 -49.23
CA ARG A 3 -3.95 -9.65 -48.94
C ARG A 3 -3.57 -9.39 -47.47
N LEU A 4 -4.02 -10.21 -46.52
CA LEU A 4 -3.74 -9.98 -45.09
C LEU A 4 -3.03 -11.13 -44.35
N ILE A 5 -2.59 -12.21 -45.01
CA ILE A 5 -1.96 -13.34 -44.31
C ILE A 5 -0.71 -13.81 -45.06
N ALA A 6 0.41 -13.08 -44.94
CA ALA A 6 1.76 -13.62 -45.17
C ALA A 6 2.83 -12.55 -44.87
N THR A 7 2.99 -12.17 -43.60
CA THR A 7 4.18 -11.42 -43.19
C THR A 7 5.18 -12.45 -42.64
N PRO A 8 6.30 -12.75 -43.32
CA PRO A 8 7.27 -13.70 -42.80
C PRO A 8 7.93 -13.12 -41.56
N ILE A 9 7.75 -13.81 -40.42
CA ILE A 9 8.41 -13.47 -39.16
C ILE A 9 9.92 -13.52 -39.41
N THR A 10 10.54 -12.35 -39.46
CA THR A 10 11.96 -12.20 -39.79
C THR A 10 12.77 -12.29 -38.51
N ARG A 11 13.99 -12.85 -38.58
CA ARG A 11 14.91 -12.94 -37.41
C ARG A 11 15.14 -11.59 -36.72
N ARG A 12 15.12 -10.49 -37.49
CA ARG A 12 15.15 -9.10 -36.98
C ARG A 12 13.91 -8.70 -36.18
N GLY A 13 12.72 -9.20 -36.54
CA GLY A 13 11.49 -8.99 -35.78
C GLY A 13 11.52 -9.71 -34.43
N VAL A 14 12.09 -10.92 -34.40
CA VAL A 14 12.30 -11.68 -33.14
C VAL A 14 13.35 -11.00 -32.25
N LEU A 15 14.46 -10.53 -32.83
CA LEU A 15 15.49 -9.79 -32.07
C LEU A 15 14.97 -8.43 -31.56
N GLY A 16 14.20 -7.70 -32.37
CA GLY A 16 13.56 -6.44 -31.95
C GLY A 16 12.53 -6.63 -30.83
N ALA A 17 11.72 -7.70 -30.90
CA ALA A 17 10.79 -8.07 -29.84
C ALA A 17 11.52 -8.50 -28.55
N GLY A 18 12.66 -9.19 -28.67
CA GLY A 18 13.49 -9.60 -27.53
C GLY A 18 14.07 -8.41 -26.75
N PHE A 19 14.50 -7.35 -27.43
CA PHE A 19 14.96 -6.11 -26.77
C PHE A 19 13.84 -5.36 -26.06
N ALA A 20 12.65 -5.29 -26.66
CA ALA A 20 11.49 -4.64 -26.03
C ALA A 20 11.02 -5.41 -24.77
N ALA A 21 11.00 -6.74 -24.81
CA ALA A 21 10.64 -7.57 -23.66
C ALA A 21 11.72 -7.57 -22.55
N ALA A 22 13.00 -7.57 -22.91
CA ALA A 22 14.10 -7.48 -21.94
C ALA A 22 14.14 -6.11 -21.24
N GLY A 23 13.78 -5.02 -21.94
CA GLY A 23 13.70 -3.69 -21.34
C GLY A 23 12.67 -3.58 -20.20
N VAL A 24 11.52 -4.24 -20.34
CA VAL A 24 10.48 -4.28 -19.29
C VAL A 24 10.95 -5.07 -18.06
N LEU A 25 11.69 -6.16 -18.27
CA LEU A 25 12.26 -6.95 -17.16
C LEU A 25 13.48 -6.30 -16.51
N ALA A 26 14.19 -5.42 -17.24
CA ALA A 26 15.39 -4.74 -16.78
C ALA A 26 15.11 -3.41 -16.04
N MET A 27 13.85 -3.04 -15.83
CA MET A 27 13.45 -1.85 -15.06
C MET A 27 12.81 -2.24 -13.70
N PRO A 28 13.56 -2.84 -12.77
CA PRO A 28 13.05 -3.14 -11.43
C PRO A 28 12.61 -1.88 -10.67
N ALA A 29 13.10 -0.69 -11.04
CA ALA A 29 12.63 0.59 -10.49
C ALA A 29 11.18 0.91 -10.85
N VAL A 30 10.73 0.54 -12.07
CA VAL A 30 9.34 0.75 -12.52
C VAL A 30 8.43 -0.31 -11.91
N LEU A 31 8.90 -1.55 -11.75
CA LEU A 31 8.18 -2.62 -11.03
C LEU A 31 8.09 -2.36 -9.51
N ARG A 32 9.09 -1.72 -8.90
CA ARG A 32 9.07 -1.30 -7.49
C ARG A 32 8.24 -0.06 -7.23
N ALA A 33 7.89 0.69 -8.27
CA ALA A 33 6.91 1.76 -8.21
C ALA A 33 5.46 1.24 -8.24
N GLN A 34 5.22 -0.08 -8.17
CA GLN A 34 3.91 -0.59 -7.80
C GLN A 34 3.51 0.04 -6.46
N ASP A 35 2.51 0.90 -6.54
CA ASP A 35 1.72 1.55 -5.49
C ASP A 35 1.81 0.86 -4.12
N LYS A 36 2.85 1.17 -3.36
CA LYS A 36 2.86 0.86 -1.92
C LYS A 36 2.07 1.95 -1.24
N SER A 37 0.75 1.78 -1.19
CA SER A 37 -0.09 2.63 -0.37
C SER A 37 0.14 2.31 1.10
N LEU A 38 0.36 3.33 1.91
CA LEU A 38 0.42 3.20 3.37
C LEU A 38 -1.02 3.12 3.90
N LYS A 39 -1.37 2.03 4.58
CA LYS A 39 -2.69 1.90 5.19
C LYS A 39 -2.70 2.56 6.56
N VAL A 40 -3.37 3.70 6.66
CA VAL A 40 -3.49 4.47 7.89
C VAL A 40 -4.91 4.33 8.42
N GLY A 41 -5.07 3.67 9.55
CA GLY A 41 -6.35 3.61 10.21
C GLY A 41 -6.59 4.83 11.10
N VAL A 42 -7.75 5.44 10.88
CA VAL A 42 -8.19 6.67 11.54
C VAL A 42 -9.60 6.44 12.06
N TYR A 43 -9.96 7.08 13.19
CA TYR A 43 -11.34 7.08 13.65
C TYR A 43 -12.27 7.56 12.53
N GLY A 44 -13.32 6.78 12.27
CA GLY A 44 -14.30 7.08 11.23
C GLY A 44 -15.02 8.42 11.44
N GLY A 45 -15.77 8.85 10.42
CA GLY A 45 -16.56 10.08 10.47
C GLY A 45 -15.73 11.33 10.21
N TYR A 46 -15.88 12.34 11.06
CA TYR A 46 -15.27 13.66 10.86
C TYR A 46 -13.73 13.61 10.85
N PHE A 47 -13.12 12.76 11.68
CA PHE A 47 -11.67 12.64 11.75
C PHE A 47 -11.07 12.09 10.46
N LYS A 48 -11.56 10.94 9.98
CA LYS A 48 -11.15 10.43 8.66
C LYS A 48 -11.30 11.47 7.56
N LYS A 49 -12.44 12.17 7.49
CA LYS A 49 -12.66 13.21 6.47
C LYS A 49 -11.65 14.36 6.58
N SER A 50 -11.39 14.84 7.79
CA SER A 50 -10.41 15.91 8.02
C SER A 50 -8.99 15.50 7.64
N PHE A 51 -8.60 14.26 7.93
CA PHE A 51 -7.28 13.73 7.55
C PHE A 51 -7.15 13.53 6.04
N ASP A 52 -8.21 13.01 5.40
CA ASP A 52 -8.28 12.85 3.95
C ASP A 52 -8.19 14.19 3.21
N GLU A 53 -8.76 15.26 3.77
CA GLU A 53 -8.76 16.60 3.16
C GLU A 53 -7.50 17.43 3.44
N HIS A 54 -6.90 17.30 4.63
CA HIS A 54 -5.84 18.22 5.07
C HIS A 54 -4.49 17.59 5.35
N VAL A 55 -4.42 16.31 5.76
CA VAL A 55 -3.17 15.71 6.24
C VAL A 55 -2.54 14.80 5.18
N PHE A 56 -3.31 13.85 4.66
CA PHE A 56 -2.80 12.87 3.68
C PHE A 56 -2.39 13.50 2.35
N PRO A 57 -3.05 14.54 1.82
CA PRO A 57 -2.59 15.20 0.59
C PRO A 57 -1.23 15.87 0.77
N GLU A 58 -0.99 16.53 1.90
CA GLU A 58 0.30 17.17 2.18
C GLU A 58 1.41 16.14 2.40
N PHE A 59 1.12 15.07 3.14
CA PHE A 59 2.05 13.95 3.32
C PHE A 59 2.40 13.29 1.99
N THR A 60 1.41 13.01 1.14
CA THR A 60 1.61 12.41 -0.19
C THR A 60 2.44 13.36 -1.07
N LYS A 61 2.19 14.67 -1.00
CA LYS A 61 2.96 15.67 -1.76
C LYS A 61 4.42 15.75 -1.30
N ALA A 62 4.67 15.63 0.00
CA ALA A 62 6.02 15.72 0.57
C ALA A 62 6.84 14.44 0.35
N THR A 63 6.20 13.27 0.43
CA THR A 63 6.89 11.97 0.44
C THR A 63 6.75 11.18 -0.86
N GLY A 64 5.73 11.49 -1.67
CA GLY A 64 5.34 10.70 -2.84
C GLY A 64 4.64 9.38 -2.48
N ILE A 65 4.31 9.12 -1.21
CA ILE A 65 3.67 7.89 -0.74
C ILE A 65 2.16 8.07 -0.73
N ALA A 66 1.44 7.22 -1.45
CA ALA A 66 -0.03 7.20 -1.42
C ALA A 66 -0.51 6.70 -0.04
N VAL A 67 -1.55 7.30 0.51
CA VAL A 67 -2.16 6.88 1.78
C VAL A 67 -3.55 6.34 1.53
N GLU A 68 -3.83 5.14 2.05
CA GLU A 68 -5.16 4.53 2.09
C GLU A 68 -5.69 4.61 3.52
N SER A 69 -6.77 5.34 3.71
CA SER A 69 -7.32 5.58 5.03
C SER A 69 -8.43 4.60 5.40
N VAL A 70 -8.17 3.75 6.39
CA VAL A 70 -9.09 2.73 6.89
C VAL A 70 -9.93 3.34 8.02
N ALA A 71 -11.25 3.17 7.96
CA ALA A 71 -12.12 3.61 9.04
C ALA A 71 -12.02 2.61 10.20
N GLU A 72 -11.31 2.98 11.26
CA GLU A 72 -11.20 2.19 12.47
C GLU A 72 -12.43 2.42 13.39
N PRO A 73 -12.94 1.38 14.06
CA PRO A 73 -13.87 1.53 15.18
C PRO A 73 -13.17 2.22 16.37
N THR A 74 -13.91 2.45 17.46
CA THR A 74 -13.33 3.04 18.69
C THR A 74 -12.17 2.18 19.24
N GLY A 75 -11.19 2.83 19.88
CA GLY A 75 -9.85 2.28 20.07
C GLY A 75 -9.73 0.95 20.83
N GLU A 76 -10.65 0.60 21.74
CA GLU A 76 -10.60 -0.68 22.45
C GLU A 76 -11.03 -1.86 21.58
N ALA A 77 -12.08 -1.68 20.77
CA ALA A 77 -12.55 -2.71 19.86
C ALA A 77 -11.51 -2.95 18.75
N TRP A 78 -10.85 -1.88 18.29
CA TRP A 78 -9.79 -1.97 17.30
C TRP A 78 -8.57 -2.73 17.83
N LEU A 79 -8.15 -2.48 19.08
CA LEU A 79 -7.03 -3.20 19.69
C LEU A 79 -7.24 -4.72 19.70
N VAL A 80 -8.45 -5.18 20.04
CA VAL A 80 -8.77 -6.62 20.01
C VAL A 80 -8.69 -7.19 18.58
N GLN A 81 -9.14 -6.42 17.58
CA GLN A 81 -9.03 -6.84 16.17
C GLN A 81 -7.57 -6.91 15.72
N LEU A 82 -6.74 -5.94 16.12
CA LEU A 82 -5.30 -5.96 15.83
C LEU A 82 -4.61 -7.14 16.49
N GLU A 83 -4.91 -7.45 17.76
CA GLU A 83 -4.33 -8.62 18.45
C GLU A 83 -4.72 -9.94 17.77
N GLN A 84 -5.96 -10.07 17.31
CA GLN A 84 -6.42 -11.25 16.57
C GLN A 84 -5.74 -11.34 15.20
N ALA A 85 -5.63 -10.22 14.49
CA ALA A 85 -4.98 -10.16 13.18
C ALA A 85 -3.47 -10.47 13.29
N ALA A 86 -2.80 -9.94 14.31
CA ALA A 86 -1.40 -10.23 14.61
C ALA A 86 -1.16 -11.73 14.86
N LYS A 87 -2.05 -12.39 15.61
CA LYS A 87 -2.01 -13.86 15.79
C LYS A 87 -2.19 -14.63 14.46
N ALA A 88 -2.96 -14.07 13.53
CA ALA A 88 -3.13 -14.63 12.19
C ALA A 88 -2.00 -14.21 11.21
N GLY A 89 -1.01 -13.43 11.66
CA GLY A 89 0.07 -12.91 10.83
C GLY A 89 -0.37 -11.88 9.78
N GLN A 90 -1.52 -11.23 9.99
CA GLN A 90 -2.07 -10.21 9.10
C GLN A 90 -2.10 -8.85 9.80
N ALA A 91 -1.65 -7.81 9.12
CA ALA A 91 -1.77 -6.43 9.58
C ALA A 91 -2.90 -5.73 8.79
N PRO A 92 -4.02 -5.37 9.44
CA PRO A 92 -5.14 -4.72 8.74
C PRO A 92 -4.85 -3.24 8.44
N ALA A 93 -3.96 -2.61 9.19
CA ALA A 93 -3.42 -1.27 8.94
C ALA A 93 -1.92 -1.23 9.30
N ASP A 94 -1.16 -0.37 8.63
CA ASP A 94 0.28 -0.15 8.88
C ASP A 94 0.49 0.87 10.01
N LEU A 95 -0.38 1.89 10.09
CA LEU A 95 -0.41 2.89 11.15
C LEU A 95 -1.84 2.98 11.70
N SER A 96 -2.00 2.99 13.03
CA SER A 96 -3.33 3.10 13.67
C SER A 96 -3.40 4.27 14.64
N MET A 97 -4.50 5.00 14.61
CA MET A 97 -4.78 6.08 15.54
C MET A 97 -5.32 5.50 16.86
N MET A 98 -4.46 5.41 17.87
CA MET A 98 -4.81 4.80 19.16
C MET A 98 -4.99 5.80 20.31
N SER A 99 -5.93 5.50 21.21
CA SER A 99 -6.01 6.18 22.51
C SER A 99 -4.80 5.79 23.37
N GLN A 100 -4.39 6.67 24.29
CA GLN A 100 -3.22 6.42 25.15
C GLN A 100 -3.33 5.09 25.93
N THR A 101 -4.51 4.77 26.44
CA THR A 101 -4.76 3.52 27.18
C THR A 101 -4.61 2.29 26.28
N SER A 102 -5.12 2.35 25.05
CA SER A 102 -4.93 1.28 24.06
C SER A 102 -3.46 1.16 23.63
N THR A 103 -2.74 2.27 23.46
CA THR A 103 -1.31 2.25 23.14
C THR A 103 -0.53 1.51 24.22
N LEU A 104 -0.71 1.88 25.49
CA LEU A 104 -0.03 1.22 26.63
C LEU A 104 -0.35 -0.28 26.69
N LYS A 105 -1.61 -0.66 26.43
CA LYS A 105 -2.00 -2.06 26.42
C LYS A 105 -1.34 -2.84 25.28
N GLY A 106 -1.31 -2.29 24.07
CA GLY A 106 -0.62 -2.94 22.94
C GLY A 106 0.90 -3.00 23.11
N GLN A 107 1.51 -2.04 23.84
CA GLN A 107 2.93 -2.12 24.20
C GLN A 107 3.17 -3.31 25.16
N SER A 108 2.29 -3.50 26.14
CA SER A 108 2.39 -4.62 27.08
C SER A 108 2.19 -5.99 26.42
N THR A 109 1.52 -6.06 25.28
CA THR A 109 1.28 -7.28 24.51
C THR A 109 2.22 -7.44 23.31
N GLU A 110 3.25 -6.59 23.19
CA GLU A 110 4.22 -6.57 22.08
C GLU A 110 3.56 -6.45 20.69
N LEU A 111 2.38 -5.83 20.64
CA LEU A 111 1.59 -5.66 19.42
C LEU A 111 2.19 -4.60 18.48
N TRP A 112 2.87 -3.60 19.04
CA TRP A 112 3.40 -2.48 18.27
C TRP A 112 4.87 -2.68 17.91
N THR A 113 5.21 -2.32 16.67
CA THR A 113 6.60 -2.14 16.27
C THR A 113 7.19 -0.94 17.02
N PRO A 114 8.39 -1.05 17.64
CA PRO A 114 9.08 0.09 18.21
C PRO A 114 9.31 1.18 17.17
N LEU A 115 9.08 2.43 17.55
CA LEU A 115 9.47 3.58 16.75
C LEU A 115 10.99 3.79 16.87
N ASP A 116 11.59 4.33 15.80
CA ASP A 116 13.01 4.61 15.65
C ASP A 116 13.50 5.87 16.38
#